data_AF-A0A355F0H4-F1
#
_entry.id   AF-A0A355F0H4-F1
#
_cell.length_a   1.000
_cell.length_b   1.000
_cell.length_c   1.000
_cell.angle_alpha   90.00
_cell.angle_beta   90.00
_cell.angle_gamma   90.00
#
_symmetry.space_group_name_H-M   'P 1'
#
loop_
_entity.id
_entity.type
_entity.pdbx_description
1 polymer ?
#
loop_
_entity_poly.entity_id
_entity_poly.type
_entity_poly.pdbx_seq_one_letter_code
_entity_poly.pdbx_strand_id
1 'polypeptide(L)'
;MREEYELGTLKVKRRGPLPAFRDTTGLPMKVHITVSLDQDLAEHFQAEAEKPGALPYQAQINQLLRSAVAREELGPEQSRTEVLKAALLDDPDFLRAVARRIESL
;
A
#
# COMPACT_ATOMS: atom_id res chain seq x y z
N MET A 1 5.21 10.37 62.86
CA MET A 1 3.92 9.92 62.31
C MET A 1 3.89 10.38 60.86
N ARG A 2 3.81 9.45 59.90
CA ARG A 2 3.73 9.80 58.48
C ARG A 2 2.26 10.05 58.17
N GLU A 3 1.95 11.24 57.66
CA GLU A 3 0.61 11.60 57.23
C GLU A 3 0.17 10.61 56.15
N GLU A 4 -0.85 9.83 56.47
CA GLU A 4 -1.48 8.94 55.52
C GLU A 4 -2.11 9.81 54.44
N TYR A 5 -1.66 9.65 53.19
CA TYR A 5 -2.26 10.37 52.07
C TYR A 5 -3.73 9.96 51.95
N GLU A 6 -4.66 10.90 52.14
CA GLU A 6 -6.09 10.67 51.92
C GLU A 6 -6.37 10.51 50.42
N LEU A 7 -6.30 9.26 49.94
CA LEU A 7 -6.50 8.89 48.53
C LEU A 7 -7.94 9.12 48.03
N GLY A 8 -8.90 9.44 48.92
CA GLY A 8 -10.32 9.61 48.59
C GLY A 8 -10.67 10.89 47.83
N THR A 9 -9.83 11.93 47.91
CA THR A 9 -10.08 13.24 47.25
C THR A 9 -9.30 13.42 45.96
N LEU A 10 -8.44 12.46 45.59
CA LEU A 10 -7.75 12.43 44.30
C LEU A 10 -8.77 12.24 43.18
N LYS A 11 -9.19 13.35 42.55
CA LYS A 11 -9.86 13.33 41.25
C LYS A 11 -8.92 12.71 40.23
N VAL A 12 -8.97 11.38 40.12
CA VAL A 12 -8.39 10.65 39.00
C VAL A 12 -9.20 11.08 37.78
N LYS A 13 -8.69 12.08 37.05
CA LYS A 13 -9.10 12.30 35.67
C LYS A 13 -8.72 11.03 34.94
N ARG A 14 -9.67 10.10 34.81
CA ARG A 14 -9.51 8.89 34.00
C ARG A 14 -9.18 9.36 32.60
N ARG A 15 -7.89 9.51 32.32
CA ARG A 15 -7.40 9.42 30.96
C ARG A 15 -7.79 8.01 30.56
N GLY A 16 -8.74 7.90 29.63
CA GLY A 16 -8.80 6.73 28.76
C GLY A 16 -7.41 6.49 28.15
N PRO A 17 -7.24 5.40 27.38
CA PRO A 17 -5.94 5.09 26.77
C PRO A 17 -5.31 6.36 26.19
N LEU A 18 -4.03 6.59 26.55
CA LEU A 18 -3.26 7.77 26.15
C LEU A 18 -3.51 8.04 24.65
N PRO A 19 -3.81 9.29 24.23
CA PRO A 19 -4.16 9.58 22.85
C PRO A 19 -3.04 9.26 21.84
N ALA A 20 -1.82 9.01 22.31
CA ALA A 20 -0.68 8.56 21.51
C ALA A 20 -0.77 7.09 21.06
N PHE A 21 -1.70 6.30 21.60
CA PHE A 21 -1.91 4.88 21.25
C PHE A 21 -3.36 4.58 20.89
N ARG A 22 -4.07 5.53 20.26
CA ARG A 22 -5.22 5.14 19.45
C ARG A 22 -4.63 4.55 18.18
N ASP A 23 -4.83 3.26 17.97
CA ASP A 23 -4.53 2.59 16.70
C ASP A 23 -5.13 3.42 15.56
N THR A 24 -4.30 4.21 14.89
CA THR A 24 -4.68 4.93 13.66
C THR A 24 -4.57 3.97 12.47
N THR A 25 -4.92 2.70 12.68
CA THR A 25 -5.22 1.77 11.60
C THR A 25 -6.60 2.17 11.05
N GLY A 26 -6.61 3.03 10.04
CA GLY A 26 -7.78 3.15 9.16
C GLY A 26 -8.43 4.53 8.98
N LEU A 27 -7.81 5.64 9.44
CA LEU A 27 -8.26 6.95 8.98
C LEU A 27 -7.51 7.30 7.68
N PRO A 28 -8.20 7.64 6.57
CA PRO A 28 -7.54 8.10 5.36
C PRO A 28 -6.88 9.45 5.63
N MET A 29 -5.62 9.43 6.05
CA MET A 29 -4.82 10.64 6.23
C MET A 29 -4.41 11.16 4.86
N LYS A 30 -5.04 12.26 4.43
CA LYS A 30 -4.59 12.99 3.24
C LYS A 30 -3.35 13.79 3.61
N VAL A 31 -2.19 13.36 3.11
CA VAL A 31 -0.93 14.08 3.26
C VAL A 31 -0.74 15.00 2.06
N HIS A 32 -0.38 16.26 2.32
CA HIS A 32 0.05 17.19 1.27
C HIS A 32 1.56 17.19 1.19
N ILE A 33 2.09 17.00 -0.01
CA ILE A 33 3.52 17.06 -0.30
C ILE A 33 3.75 18.05 -1.43
N THR A 34 4.86 18.76 -1.36
CA THR A 34 5.37 19.58 -2.47
C THR A 34 6.56 18.84 -3.06
N VAL A 35 6.47 18.48 -4.33
CA VAL A 35 7.52 17.77 -5.06
C VAL A 35 7.93 18.62 -6.25
N SER A 36 9.24 18.76 -6.45
CA SER A 36 9.79 19.34 -7.69
C SER A 36 9.87 18.22 -8.72
N LEU A 37 9.23 18.42 -9.86
CA LEU A 37 9.28 17.51 -11.00
C LEU A 37 10.00 18.20 -12.15
N ASP A 38 10.63 17.42 -13.00
CA ASP A 38 11.17 17.92 -14.26
C ASP A 38 10.05 18.45 -15.15
N GLN A 39 10.37 19.46 -15.96
CA GLN A 39 9.39 20.20 -16.75
C GLN A 39 8.66 19.30 -17.76
N ASP A 40 9.40 18.43 -18.44
CA ASP A 40 8.87 17.48 -19.42
C ASP A 40 7.86 16.51 -18.81
N LEU A 41 8.13 16.04 -17.59
CA LEU A 41 7.25 15.15 -16.86
C LEU A 41 5.96 15.87 -16.40
N ALA A 42 6.09 17.12 -15.95
CA ALA A 42 4.93 17.94 -15.61
C ALA A 42 4.04 18.21 -16.84
N GLU A 43 4.65 18.56 -17.97
CA GLU A 43 3.95 18.77 -19.25
C GLU A 43 3.25 17.49 -19.72
N HIS A 44 3.91 16.33 -19.58
CA HIS A 44 3.31 15.04 -19.92
C HIS A 44 2.00 14.77 -19.16
N PHE A 45 2.04 14.83 -17.83
CA PHE A 45 0.84 14.58 -17.01
C PHE A 45 -0.24 15.64 -17.21
N GLN A 46 0.15 16.89 -17.49
CA GLN A 46 -0.81 17.94 -17.79
C GLN A 46 -1.53 17.66 -19.11
N ALA A 47 -0.80 17.33 -20.17
CA ALA A 47 -1.37 16.96 -21.46
C ALA A 47 -2.25 15.70 -21.38
N GLU A 48 -1.89 14.75 -20.53
CA GLU A 48 -2.71 13.56 -20.27
C GLU A 48 -4.02 13.91 -19.56
N ALA A 49 -3.98 14.80 -18.57
CA ALA A 49 -5.16 15.21 -17.80
C ALA A 49 -6.17 16.02 -18.63
N GLU A 50 -5.73 16.66 -19.72
CA GLU A 50 -6.58 17.41 -20.64
C GLU A 50 -7.39 16.51 -21.60
N LYS A 51 -7.03 15.22 -21.71
CA LYS A 51 -7.75 14.27 -22.58
C LYS A 51 -9.15 13.95 -22.03
N PRO A 52 -10.18 13.83 -22.88
CA PRO A 52 -11.52 13.45 -22.43
C PRO A 52 -11.54 12.08 -21.75
N GLY A 53 -12.06 12.02 -20.53
CA GLY A 53 -12.14 10.77 -19.75
C GLY A 53 -10.83 10.36 -19.08
N ALA A 54 -9.78 11.18 -19.16
CA ALA A 54 -8.55 10.92 -18.44
C ALA A 54 -8.68 11.22 -16.94
N LEU A 55 -7.76 10.64 -16.17
CA LEU A 55 -7.67 10.90 -14.74
C LEU A 55 -7.16 12.32 -14.49
N PRO A 56 -7.56 12.98 -13.39
CA PRO A 56 -6.97 14.25 -12.99
C PRO A 56 -5.46 14.13 -12.74
N TYR A 57 -4.71 15.20 -13.00
CA TYR A 57 -3.26 15.28 -12.81
C TYR A 57 -2.76 14.64 -11.50
N GLN A 58 -3.35 15.03 -10.36
CA GLN A 58 -2.97 14.49 -9.05
C GLN A 58 -3.31 12.99 -8.91
N ALA A 59 -4.39 12.53 -9.53
CA ALA A 59 -4.77 11.11 -9.50
C ALA A 59 -3.80 10.26 -10.32
N GLN A 60 -3.34 10.76 -11.47
CA GLN A 60 -2.32 10.10 -12.29
C GLN A 60 -1.01 9.92 -11.51
N ILE A 61 -0.52 10.99 -10.87
CA ILE A 61 0.70 10.92 -10.06
C ILE A 61 0.55 9.94 -8.90
N ASN A 62 -0.57 10.00 -8.17
CA ASN A 62 -0.81 9.08 -7.06
C ASN A 62 -0.89 7.62 -7.51
N GLN A 63 -1.49 7.35 -8.68
CA GLN A 63 -1.57 6.01 -9.24
C GLN A 63 -0.19 5.50 -9.66
N LEU A 64 0.62 6.36 -10.28
CA LEU A 64 1.99 6.02 -10.67
C LEU A 64 2.87 5.74 -9.44
N LEU A 65 2.78 6.56 -8.40
CA LEU A 65 3.52 6.33 -7.16
C LEU A 65 3.10 5.02 -6.50
N ARG A 66 1.80 4.72 -6.48
CA ARG A 66 1.29 3.44 -5.97
C ARG A 66 1.78 2.25 -6.80
N SER A 67 1.84 2.36 -8.12
CA SER A 67 2.34 1.28 -8.96
C SER A 67 3.85 1.09 -8.84
N ALA A 68 4.61 2.17 -8.66
CA ALA A 68 6.03 2.12 -8.38
C ALA A 68 6.32 1.44 -7.04
N VAL A 69 5.61 1.85 -5.97
CA VAL A 69 5.71 1.20 -4.66
C VAL A 69 5.26 -0.24 -4.73
N ALA A 70 4.13 -0.54 -5.39
CA ALA A 70 3.71 -1.92 -5.58
C ALA A 70 4.79 -2.73 -6.30
N ARG A 71 5.42 -2.20 -7.35
CA ARG A 71 6.52 -2.88 -8.06
C ARG A 71 7.75 -3.11 -7.19
N GLU A 72 8.03 -2.24 -6.23
CA GLU A 72 9.14 -2.36 -5.31
C GLU A 72 8.84 -3.28 -4.12
N GLU A 73 7.61 -3.21 -3.58
CA GLU A 73 7.09 -4.09 -2.52
C GLU A 73 6.75 -5.48 -3.02
N LEU A 74 6.50 -5.64 -4.33
CA LEU A 74 6.58 -6.90 -5.04
C LEU A 74 8.07 -7.31 -5.10
N GLY A 75 8.66 -7.58 -3.94
CA GLY A 75 10.06 -7.90 -3.75
C GLY A 75 10.48 -9.15 -4.56
N PRO A 76 11.71 -9.65 -4.37
CA PRO A 76 12.27 -10.76 -5.16
C PRO A 76 11.37 -12.01 -5.24
N GLU A 77 10.41 -12.18 -4.34
CA GLU A 77 9.41 -13.25 -4.32
C GLU A 77 8.40 -13.21 -5.50
N GLN A 78 7.89 -12.05 -5.95
CA GLN A 78 7.04 -12.03 -7.15
C GLN A 78 7.84 -12.12 -8.43
N SER A 79 9.04 -11.52 -8.48
CA SER A 79 9.98 -11.77 -9.58
C SER A 79 10.31 -13.27 -9.67
N ARG A 80 10.51 -13.94 -8.54
CA ARG A 80 10.72 -15.39 -8.46
C ARG A 80 9.47 -16.17 -8.86
N THR A 81 8.27 -15.71 -8.50
CA THR A 81 7.01 -16.33 -8.92
C THR A 81 6.79 -16.18 -10.43
N GLU A 82 7.14 -15.05 -11.03
CA GLU A 82 7.09 -14.86 -12.49
C GLU A 82 8.13 -15.72 -13.22
N VAL A 83 9.35 -15.82 -12.68
CA VAL A 83 10.39 -16.72 -13.20
C VAL A 83 9.95 -18.19 -13.05
N LEU A 84 9.35 -18.57 -11.93
CA LEU A 84 8.79 -19.92 -11.71
C LEU A 84 7.64 -20.21 -12.65
N LYS A 85 6.73 -19.25 -12.89
CA LYS A 85 5.64 -19.39 -13.86
C LYS A 85 6.19 -19.63 -15.28
N ALA A 86 7.20 -18.86 -15.68
CA ALA A 86 7.84 -19.04 -16.98
C ALA A 86 8.48 -20.44 -17.08
N ALA A 87 9.23 -20.86 -16.05
CA ALA A 87 9.85 -22.18 -16.02
C ALA A 87 8.84 -23.34 -16.02
N LEU A 88 7.70 -23.19 -15.33
CA LEU A 88 6.64 -24.22 -15.29
C LEU A 88 5.89 -24.33 -16.64
N LEU A 89 5.80 -23.26 -17.41
CA LEU A 89 5.20 -23.30 -18.74
C LEU A 89 6.10 -24.01 -19.77
N ASP A 90 7.42 -24.01 -19.54
CA ASP A 90 8.39 -24.72 -20.37
C ASP A 90 8.59 -26.18 -19.93
N ASP A 91 8.05 -26.59 -18.79
CA ASP A 91 8.14 -27.97 -18.28
C ASP A 91 7.04 -28.87 -18.87
N PRO A 92 7.37 -29.81 -19.79
CA PRO A 92 6.40 -30.66 -20.44
C PRO A 92 5.74 -31.69 -19.50
N ASP A 93 6.41 -32.08 -18.41
CA ASP A 93 5.85 -33.03 -17.46
C ASP A 93 4.83 -32.34 -16.54
N PHE A 94 5.10 -31.10 -16.17
CA PHE A 94 4.11 -30.25 -15.48
C PHE A 94 2.86 -30.05 -16.34
N LEU A 95 3.00 -29.69 -17.61
CA LEU A 95 1.85 -29.49 -18.51
C LEU A 95 1.01 -30.76 -18.68
N ARG A 96 1.66 -31.94 -18.78
CA ARG A 96 0.94 -33.23 -18.82
C ARG A 96 0.19 -33.51 -17.53
N ALA A 97 0.78 -33.20 -16.38
CA ALA A 97 0.12 -33.38 -15.08
C ALA A 97 -1.11 -32.46 -14.94
N VAL A 98 -1.02 -31.21 -15.40
CA VAL A 98 -2.14 -30.26 -15.44
C VAL A 98 -3.23 -30.74 -16.40
N ALA A 99 -2.88 -31.19 -17.61
CA ALA A 99 -3.84 -31.72 -18.58
C ALA A 99 -4.64 -32.90 -18.02
N ARG A 100 -3.96 -33.88 -17.40
CA ARG A 100 -4.62 -35.01 -16.72
C ARG A 100 -5.56 -34.57 -15.59
N ARG A 101 -5.20 -33.51 -14.86
CA ARG A 101 -6.04 -32.99 -13.78
C ARG A 101 -7.32 -32.33 -14.32
N ILE A 102 -7.23 -31.64 -15.45
CA ILE A 102 -8.38 -31.02 -16.11
C ILE A 102 -9.31 -32.08 -16.71
N GLU A 103 -8.77 -33.15 -17.29
CA GLU A 103 -9.58 -34.28 -17.82
C GLU A 103 -10.29 -35.08 -16.72
N SER A 104 -9.80 -35.00 -15.47
CA SER A 104 -10.41 -35.66 -14.31
C SER A 104 -11.50 -34.85 -13.60
N LEU A 105 -11.81 -33.65 -14.11
CA LEU A 105 -12.87 -32.75 -13.63
C LEU A 105 -14.10 -32.83 -14.53
#